data_AF-A0A7X1ZDW7-F1
#
_entry.id   AF-A0A7X1ZDW7-F1
#
_cell.length_a   1.000
_cell.length_b   1.000
_cell.length_c   1.000
_cell.angle_alpha   90.00
_cell.angle_beta   90.00
_cell.angle_gamma   90.00
#
_symmetry.space_group_name_H-M   'P 1'
#
loop_
_entity.id
_entity.type
_entity.pdbx_description
1 polymer ?
#
loop_
_entity_poly.entity_id
_entity_poly.type
_entity_poly.pdbx_seq_one_letter_code
_entity_poly.pdbx_strand_id
1 'polypeptide(L)'
;MADPVAFAWLDPALAGLLGAAVGTTELMARYRAAPLLALWTASAALYMAVNALASVAAWYALTTWFPDVTAGAGLEGRAGDILLAGLSAMAFLRTALVSVRVNDTDVPVGPSFILQTITGFADRATDRRLAAQRAEDIDRIMAGIDFARARTGLVPYCFTLMQNVGPAEQHEIATQLASLEKDETAEAIKVRTLGLLLMNIVGRKALRTAVDNLRGALGRDDSGTDESLGDPDDASPAARAAFVRRAMGGMPFATASGPFVIYCLAMAQDVDEETQRQVSRTIASLGARDMADWVKVQVLGLALVQAVGAEVLGAAAVSLRRGSPPPGGGPSGGGPSGGGAGSAEGQADSLTM
;
A
#
# COMPACT_ATOMS: atom_id res chain seq x y z
N MET A 1 -53.20 27.13 0.65
CA MET A 1 -52.29 27.94 -0.19
C MET A 1 -51.16 28.36 0.71
N ALA A 2 -49.99 27.73 0.60
CA ALA A 2 -48.82 28.16 1.37
C ALA A 2 -48.31 29.49 0.79
N ASP A 3 -47.96 30.44 1.66
CA ASP A 3 -47.50 31.76 1.24
C ASP A 3 -46.29 31.65 0.29
N PRO A 4 -46.31 32.28 -0.90
CA PRO A 4 -45.20 32.23 -1.86
C PRO A 4 -43.90 32.86 -1.31
N VAL A 5 -43.97 33.58 -0.19
CA VAL A 5 -42.83 34.24 0.47
C VAL A 5 -42.11 33.31 1.46
N ALA A 6 -42.77 32.29 1.98
CA ALA A 6 -42.24 31.47 3.09
C ALA A 6 -40.98 30.65 2.73
N PHE A 7 -40.67 30.52 1.44
CA PHE A 7 -39.57 29.70 0.94
C PHE A 7 -38.67 30.38 -0.09
N ALA A 8 -38.70 31.72 -0.19
CA ALA A 8 -37.90 32.48 -1.16
C ALA A 8 -36.38 32.24 -1.05
N TRP A 9 -35.91 31.75 0.11
CA TRP A 9 -34.51 31.46 0.39
C TRP A 9 -34.10 30.01 0.12
N LEU A 10 -35.06 29.10 -0.15
CA LEU A 10 -34.74 27.68 -0.34
C LEU A 10 -33.90 27.44 -1.60
N ASP A 11 -34.23 28.11 -2.70
CA ASP A 11 -33.57 27.87 -4.00
C ASP A 11 -32.12 28.34 -4.03
N PRO A 12 -31.80 29.58 -3.60
CA PRO A 12 -30.41 29.97 -3.46
C PRO A 12 -29.68 29.10 -2.43
N ALA A 13 -30.33 28.67 -1.35
CA ALA A 13 -29.71 27.77 -0.38
C ALA A 13 -29.38 26.39 -0.98
N LEU A 14 -30.28 25.81 -1.78
CA LEU A 14 -30.04 24.54 -2.49
C LEU A 14 -28.93 24.67 -3.53
N ALA A 15 -28.88 25.78 -4.28
CA ALA A 15 -27.77 26.08 -5.18
C ALA A 15 -26.44 26.17 -4.40
N GLY A 16 -26.44 26.86 -3.27
CA GLY A 16 -25.28 26.95 -2.38
C GLY A 16 -24.84 25.59 -1.82
N LEU A 17 -25.76 24.73 -1.41
CA LEU A 17 -25.47 23.37 -0.97
C LEU A 17 -24.85 22.53 -2.09
N LEU A 18 -25.33 22.69 -3.32
CA LEU A 18 -24.74 22.01 -4.48
C LEU A 18 -23.30 22.49 -4.73
N GLY A 19 -23.05 23.79 -4.67
CA GLY A 19 -21.69 24.35 -4.75
C GLY A 19 -20.77 23.83 -3.64
N ALA A 20 -21.24 23.81 -2.39
CA ALA A 20 -20.49 23.25 -1.26
C ALA A 20 -20.19 21.77 -1.46
N ALA A 21 -21.15 20.98 -1.95
CA ALA A 21 -20.97 19.56 -2.22
C ALA A 21 -19.91 19.32 -3.30
N VAL A 22 -19.96 20.06 -4.42
CA VAL A 22 -18.92 19.98 -5.46
C VAL A 22 -17.56 20.36 -4.89
N GLY A 23 -17.46 21.47 -4.16
CA GLY A 23 -16.21 21.88 -3.52
C GLY A 23 -15.66 20.85 -2.53
N THR A 24 -16.54 20.15 -1.81
CA THR A 24 -16.16 19.04 -0.91
C THR A 24 -15.56 17.88 -1.71
N THR A 25 -16.19 17.48 -2.81
CA THR A 25 -15.68 16.37 -3.66
C THR A 25 -14.32 16.69 -4.26
N GLU A 26 -14.07 17.94 -4.64
CA GLU A 26 -12.76 18.39 -5.13
C GLU A 26 -11.68 18.29 -4.05
N LEU A 27 -11.98 18.75 -2.82
CA LEU A 27 -11.05 18.65 -1.70
C LEU A 27 -10.74 17.18 -1.36
N MET A 28 -11.75 16.30 -1.35
CA MET A 28 -11.55 14.87 -1.12
C MET A 28 -10.67 14.23 -2.20
N ALA A 29 -10.88 14.61 -3.47
CA ALA A 29 -10.06 14.13 -4.58
C ALA A 29 -8.60 14.60 -4.48
N ARG A 30 -8.37 15.80 -3.93
CA ARG A 30 -7.03 16.38 -3.68
C ARG A 30 -6.30 15.68 -2.53
N TYR A 31 -6.96 15.49 -1.39
CA TYR A 31 -6.32 14.94 -0.17
C TYR A 31 -6.58 13.44 0.02
N ARG A 32 -6.24 12.62 -0.99
CA ARG A 32 -6.55 11.17 -1.00
C ARG A 32 -6.06 10.41 0.24
N ALA A 33 -4.91 10.80 0.78
CA ALA A 33 -4.31 10.10 1.92
C ALA A 33 -5.00 10.39 3.27
N ALA A 34 -5.70 11.52 3.40
CA ALA A 34 -6.33 11.95 4.66
C ALA A 34 -7.52 12.91 4.40
N PRO A 35 -8.55 12.49 3.64
CA PRO A 35 -9.58 13.41 3.13
C PRO A 35 -10.39 14.04 4.25
N LEU A 36 -10.79 13.25 5.25
CA LEU A 36 -11.57 13.74 6.39
C LEU A 36 -10.79 14.75 7.24
N LEU A 37 -9.50 14.54 7.45
CA LEU A 37 -8.66 15.47 8.23
C LEU A 37 -8.50 16.81 7.53
N ALA A 38 -8.43 16.81 6.19
CA ALA A 38 -8.31 18.02 5.39
C ALA A 38 -9.59 18.86 5.39
N LEU A 39 -10.77 18.22 5.41
CA LEU A 39 -12.07 18.91 5.46
C LEU A 39 -12.28 19.74 6.73
N TRP A 40 -11.60 19.38 7.83
CA TRP A 40 -11.69 20.10 9.11
C TRP A 40 -10.73 21.29 9.23
N THR A 41 -10.06 21.69 8.15
CA THR A 41 -9.21 22.89 8.14
C THR A 41 -10.05 24.14 7.90
N ALA A 42 -9.67 25.27 8.50
CA ALA A 42 -10.32 26.56 8.25
C ALA A 42 -10.30 26.94 6.76
N SER A 43 -9.22 26.60 6.07
CA SER A 43 -9.08 26.79 4.63
C SER A 43 -10.05 25.93 3.81
N ALA A 44 -10.30 24.68 4.20
CA ALA A 44 -11.32 23.84 3.57
C ALA A 44 -12.74 24.39 3.81
N ALA A 45 -13.03 24.87 5.03
CA ALA A 45 -14.29 25.54 5.31
C ALA A 45 -14.49 26.79 4.44
N LEU A 46 -13.45 27.62 4.32
CA LEU A 46 -13.47 28.80 3.43
C LEU A 46 -13.65 28.39 1.96
N TYR A 47 -13.01 27.32 1.52
CA TYR A 47 -13.17 26.79 0.16
C TYR A 47 -14.62 26.39 -0.13
N MET A 48 -15.23 25.61 0.76
CA MET A 48 -16.63 25.19 0.63
C MET A 48 -17.57 26.41 0.67
N ALA A 49 -17.28 27.41 1.52
CA ALA A 49 -18.06 28.63 1.60
C ALA A 49 -17.97 29.48 0.32
N VAL A 50 -16.79 29.65 -0.27
CA VAL A 50 -16.63 30.38 -1.55
C VAL A 50 -17.41 29.69 -2.66
N ASN A 51 -17.37 28.36 -2.73
CA ASN A 51 -18.15 27.61 -3.72
C ASN A 51 -19.66 27.77 -3.49
N ALA A 52 -20.13 27.68 -2.24
CA ALA A 52 -21.54 27.89 -1.92
C ALA A 52 -22.01 29.31 -2.29
N LEU A 53 -21.24 30.33 -1.91
CA LEU A 53 -21.56 31.73 -2.18
C LEU A 53 -21.56 32.04 -3.67
N ALA A 54 -20.63 31.45 -4.44
CA ALA A 54 -20.62 31.60 -5.89
C ALA A 54 -21.87 30.99 -6.54
N SER A 55 -22.33 29.82 -6.09
CA SER A 55 -23.56 29.21 -6.58
C SER A 55 -24.81 30.02 -6.20
N VAL A 56 -24.85 30.60 -5.00
CA VAL A 56 -25.91 31.54 -4.59
C VAL A 56 -25.90 32.80 -5.48
N ALA A 57 -24.72 33.37 -5.74
CA ALA A 57 -24.59 34.53 -6.60
C ALA A 57 -25.01 34.23 -8.05
N ALA A 58 -24.65 33.06 -8.58
CA ALA A 58 -25.07 32.59 -9.89
C ALA A 58 -26.58 32.40 -9.97
N TRP A 59 -27.22 31.90 -8.91
CA TRP A 59 -28.68 31.81 -8.83
C TRP A 59 -29.34 33.18 -8.96
N TYR A 60 -28.87 34.17 -8.20
CA TYR A 60 -29.39 35.55 -8.33
C TYR A 60 -29.11 36.11 -9.72
N ALA A 61 -27.92 35.92 -10.29
CA ALA A 61 -27.61 36.39 -11.62
C ALA A 61 -28.56 35.80 -12.68
N LEU A 62 -28.79 34.48 -12.65
CA LEU A 62 -29.69 33.80 -13.58
C LEU A 62 -31.13 34.27 -13.43
N THR A 63 -31.65 34.37 -12.21
CA THR A 63 -33.06 34.72 -11.98
C THR A 63 -33.37 36.21 -12.13
N THR A 64 -32.38 37.09 -11.94
CA THR A 64 -32.60 38.55 -11.98
C THR A 64 -32.13 39.20 -13.28
N TRP A 65 -31.03 38.73 -13.86
CA TRP A 65 -30.40 39.37 -15.02
C TRP A 65 -30.47 38.52 -16.29
N PHE A 66 -30.60 37.20 -16.17
CA PHE A 66 -30.59 36.28 -17.31
C PHE A 66 -31.75 35.27 -17.29
N PRO A 67 -33.02 35.71 -17.09
CA PRO A 67 -34.14 34.80 -16.91
C PRO A 67 -34.41 33.90 -18.13
N ASP A 68 -34.04 34.32 -19.33
CA ASP A 68 -34.29 33.58 -20.57
C ASP A 68 -33.25 32.47 -20.85
N VAL A 69 -32.12 32.45 -20.11
CA VAL A 69 -31.04 31.48 -20.34
C VAL A 69 -31.48 30.06 -20.02
N THR A 70 -32.33 29.89 -19.00
CA THR A 70 -32.77 28.56 -18.56
C THR A 70 -33.84 27.98 -19.48
N ALA A 71 -34.71 28.84 -20.03
CA ALA A 71 -35.66 28.50 -21.09
C ALA A 71 -34.93 28.03 -22.37
N GLY A 72 -33.85 28.72 -22.77
CA GLY A 72 -33.05 28.33 -23.93
C GLY A 72 -32.27 27.02 -23.78
N ALA A 73 -32.03 26.55 -22.55
CA ALA A 73 -31.24 25.34 -22.26
C ALA A 73 -32.08 24.05 -22.18
N GLY A 74 -33.41 24.12 -22.34
CA GLY A 74 -34.31 22.97 -22.17
C GLY A 74 -34.35 22.42 -20.73
N LEU A 75 -33.87 23.21 -19.77
CA LEU A 75 -33.85 22.90 -18.34
C LEU A 75 -34.98 23.65 -17.61
N GLU A 76 -36.11 23.85 -18.28
CA GLU A 76 -37.22 24.64 -17.77
C GLU A 76 -37.69 24.13 -16.41
N GLY A 77 -37.64 25.03 -15.41
CA GLY A 77 -38.18 24.79 -14.08
C GLY A 77 -37.14 24.89 -12.96
N ARG A 78 -37.66 25.01 -11.74
CA ARG A 78 -36.93 25.30 -10.50
C ARG A 78 -35.68 24.43 -10.29
N ALA A 79 -35.75 23.13 -10.59
CA ALA A 79 -34.61 22.22 -10.43
C ALA A 79 -33.50 22.47 -11.46
N GLY A 80 -33.86 22.79 -12.71
CA GLY A 80 -32.92 23.08 -13.78
C GLY A 80 -32.15 24.36 -13.51
N ASP A 81 -32.83 25.40 -13.03
CA ASP A 81 -32.21 26.65 -12.61
C ASP A 81 -31.18 26.42 -11.49
N ILE A 82 -31.50 25.55 -10.50
CA ILE A 82 -30.63 25.29 -9.33
C ILE A 82 -29.37 24.56 -9.77
N LEU A 83 -29.55 23.55 -10.63
CA LEU A 83 -28.45 22.80 -11.23
C LEU A 83 -27.57 23.70 -12.10
N LEU A 84 -28.18 24.54 -12.94
CA LEU A 84 -27.45 25.45 -13.82
C LEU A 84 -26.67 26.48 -13.02
N ALA A 85 -27.28 27.09 -12.00
CA ALA A 85 -26.61 28.03 -11.10
C ALA A 85 -25.40 27.38 -10.40
N GLY A 86 -25.60 26.20 -9.83
CA GLY A 86 -24.55 25.47 -9.14
C GLY A 86 -23.40 25.09 -10.06
N LEU A 87 -23.68 24.41 -11.18
CA LEU A 87 -22.67 23.91 -12.11
C LEU A 87 -21.95 25.02 -12.86
N SER A 88 -22.66 26.06 -13.31
CA SER A 88 -22.04 27.19 -14.01
C SER A 88 -21.12 27.99 -13.11
N ALA A 89 -21.47 28.18 -11.83
CA ALA A 89 -20.58 28.80 -10.85
C ALA A 89 -19.28 28.00 -10.69
N MET A 90 -19.37 26.66 -10.59
CA MET A 90 -18.19 25.79 -10.48
C MET A 90 -17.33 25.86 -11.75
N ALA A 91 -17.97 25.82 -12.92
CA ALA A 91 -17.28 25.95 -14.20
C ALA A 91 -16.54 27.30 -14.29
N PHE A 92 -17.22 28.40 -13.95
CA PHE A 92 -16.66 29.74 -13.96
C PHE A 92 -15.48 29.88 -12.99
N LEU A 93 -15.63 29.45 -11.73
CA LEU A 93 -14.56 29.52 -10.73
C LEU A 93 -13.32 28.70 -11.13
N ARG A 94 -13.47 27.65 -11.94
CA ARG A 94 -12.34 26.84 -12.43
C ARG A 94 -11.69 27.40 -13.69
N THR A 95 -12.24 28.42 -14.32
CA THR A 95 -11.62 29.01 -15.51
C THR A 95 -10.32 29.72 -15.19
N ALA A 96 -9.32 29.52 -16.05
CA ALA A 96 -8.10 30.31 -16.11
C ALA A 96 -8.13 31.05 -17.45
N LEU A 97 -8.19 32.38 -17.41
CA LEU A 97 -8.33 33.19 -18.64
C LEU A 97 -6.97 33.40 -19.30
N VAL A 98 -5.91 33.51 -18.50
CA VAL A 98 -4.52 33.68 -18.95
C VAL A 98 -3.62 32.93 -17.97
N SER A 99 -2.52 32.34 -18.42
CA SER A 99 -1.46 31.82 -17.54
C SER A 99 -0.20 32.65 -17.72
N VAL A 100 0.36 33.12 -16.61
CA VAL A 100 1.63 33.87 -16.61
C VAL A 100 2.71 33.00 -15.98
N ARG A 101 3.84 32.84 -16.68
CA ARG A 101 4.98 32.08 -16.16
C ARG A 101 5.86 32.96 -15.29
N VAL A 102 6.03 32.57 -14.02
CA VAL A 102 6.89 33.25 -13.04
C VAL A 102 7.81 32.20 -12.44
N ASN A 103 9.13 32.39 -12.53
CA ASN A 103 10.13 31.47 -11.98
C ASN A 103 9.87 29.99 -12.35
N ASP A 104 9.71 29.72 -13.65
CA ASP A 104 9.40 28.39 -14.20
C ASP A 104 8.07 27.74 -13.76
N THR A 105 7.21 28.50 -13.10
CA THR A 105 5.88 28.04 -12.68
C THR A 105 4.80 28.83 -13.43
N ASP A 106 3.86 28.12 -14.05
CA ASP A 106 2.72 28.76 -14.71
C ASP A 106 1.64 29.07 -13.66
N VAL A 107 1.37 30.36 -13.46
CA VAL A 107 0.34 30.85 -12.53
C VAL A 107 -0.88 31.27 -13.33
N PRO A 108 -2.05 30.62 -13.17
CA PRO A 108 -3.26 31.05 -13.84
C PRO A 108 -3.77 32.35 -13.23
N VAL A 109 -4.09 33.27 -14.12
CA VAL A 109 -4.74 34.56 -13.87
C VAL A 109 -6.21 34.40 -14.29
N GLY A 110 -7.10 34.44 -13.30
CA GLY A 110 -8.53 34.26 -13.49
C GLY A 110 -9.24 33.90 -12.18
N PRO A 111 -10.54 33.58 -12.23
CA PRO A 111 -11.32 33.18 -11.05
C PRO A 111 -10.69 32.00 -10.27
N SER A 112 -10.04 31.07 -10.99
CA SER A 112 -9.36 29.91 -10.40
C SER A 112 -8.22 30.28 -9.44
N PHE A 113 -7.61 31.46 -9.57
CA PHE A 113 -6.56 31.93 -8.67
C PHE A 113 -7.04 32.03 -7.21
N ILE A 114 -8.30 32.39 -6.99
CA ILE A 114 -8.91 32.50 -5.65
C ILE A 114 -8.90 31.11 -4.99
N LEU A 115 -9.39 30.11 -5.71
CA LEU A 115 -9.46 28.72 -5.25
C LEU A 115 -8.06 28.14 -5.01
N GLN A 116 -7.11 28.42 -5.88
CA GLN A 116 -5.72 27.97 -5.73
C GLN A 116 -5.03 28.58 -4.51
N THR A 117 -5.25 29.87 -4.27
CA THR A 117 -4.69 30.56 -3.11
C THR A 117 -5.22 29.95 -1.81
N ILE A 118 -6.54 29.76 -1.70
CA ILE A 118 -7.18 29.16 -0.52
C ILE A 118 -6.66 27.74 -0.29
N THR A 119 -6.62 26.93 -1.34
CA THR A 119 -6.16 25.55 -1.23
C THR A 119 -4.66 25.43 -0.94
N GLY A 120 -3.83 26.38 -1.38
CA GLY A 120 -2.42 26.45 -0.98
C GLY A 120 -2.23 26.69 0.53
N PHE A 121 -3.14 27.41 1.19
CA PHE A 121 -3.15 27.49 2.66
C PHE A 121 -3.64 26.19 3.31
N ALA A 122 -4.64 25.52 2.71
CA ALA A 122 -5.13 24.22 3.17
C ALA A 122 -4.04 23.14 3.09
N ASP A 123 -3.25 23.13 2.00
CA ASP A 123 -2.11 22.23 1.81
C ASP A 123 -1.12 22.42 2.96
N ARG A 124 -0.62 23.65 3.17
CA ARG A 124 0.34 23.92 4.25
C ARG A 124 -0.17 23.56 5.64
N ALA A 125 -1.45 23.81 5.92
CA ALA A 125 -2.06 23.46 7.21
C ALA A 125 -2.15 21.94 7.41
N THR A 126 -2.54 21.23 6.35
CA THR A 126 -2.64 19.77 6.32
C THR A 126 -1.25 19.14 6.43
N ASP A 127 -0.27 19.66 5.69
CA ASP A 127 1.12 19.21 5.70
C ASP A 127 1.74 19.37 7.09
N ARG A 128 1.52 20.50 7.77
CA ARG A 128 1.99 20.70 9.16
C ARG A 128 1.41 19.66 10.11
N ARG A 129 0.10 19.38 10.00
CA ARG A 129 -0.58 18.40 10.85
C ARG A 129 -0.10 16.98 10.55
N LEU A 130 0.07 16.64 9.28
CA LEU A 130 0.60 15.35 8.85
C LEU A 130 2.07 15.19 9.25
N ALA A 131 2.88 16.25 9.16
CA ALA A 131 4.28 16.23 9.57
C ALA A 131 4.44 15.91 11.05
N ALA A 132 3.62 16.52 11.93
CA ALA A 132 3.62 16.21 13.35
C ALA A 132 3.30 14.73 13.61
N GLN A 133 2.22 14.21 13.01
CA GLN A 133 1.86 12.79 13.13
C GLN A 133 2.97 11.88 12.60
N ARG A 134 3.52 12.18 11.41
CA ARG A 134 4.60 11.42 10.79
C ARG A 134 5.85 11.39 11.67
N ALA A 135 6.20 12.51 12.32
CA ALA A 135 7.32 12.56 13.26
C ALA A 135 7.08 11.64 14.46
N GLU A 136 5.91 11.71 15.10
CA GLU A 136 5.55 10.83 16.22
C GLU A 136 5.55 9.34 15.84
N ASP A 137 5.04 9.00 14.65
CA ASP A 137 5.06 7.62 14.17
C ASP A 137 6.49 7.14 13.92
N ILE A 138 7.34 7.96 13.31
CA ILE A 138 8.72 7.60 13.02
C ILE A 138 9.54 7.49 14.30
N ASP A 139 9.34 8.37 15.27
CA ASP A 139 9.98 8.26 16.57
C ASP A 139 9.67 6.92 17.22
N ARG A 140 8.43 6.45 17.13
CA ARG A 140 8.00 5.16 17.67
C ARG A 140 8.48 3.97 16.85
N ILE A 141 8.32 4.04 15.53
CA ILE A 141 8.67 2.95 14.61
C ILE A 141 10.18 2.75 14.64
N MET A 142 10.96 3.82 14.47
CA MET A 142 12.41 3.74 14.32
C MET A 142 13.19 3.78 15.65
N ALA A 143 12.49 3.68 16.79
CA ALA A 143 13.11 3.68 18.11
C ALA A 143 14.12 2.54 18.27
N GLY A 144 15.31 2.87 18.78
CA GLY A 144 16.36 1.89 19.08
C GLY A 144 17.08 1.32 17.85
N ILE A 145 16.77 1.78 16.64
CA ILE A 145 17.39 1.30 15.41
C ILE A 145 18.76 1.95 15.18
N ASP A 146 19.74 1.14 14.79
CA ASP A 146 21.06 1.56 14.30
C ASP A 146 21.01 1.99 12.83
N PHE A 147 21.64 3.11 12.49
CA PHE A 147 21.57 3.67 11.14
C PHE A 147 22.26 2.80 10.10
N ALA A 148 23.44 2.26 10.44
CA ALA A 148 24.22 1.46 9.51
C ALA A 148 23.51 0.15 9.17
N ARG A 149 22.91 -0.52 10.18
CA ARG A 149 22.10 -1.73 10.02
C ARG A 149 20.81 -1.45 9.25
N ALA A 150 20.13 -0.33 9.53
CA ALA A 150 18.93 0.06 8.79
C ALA A 150 19.22 0.34 7.31
N ARG A 151 20.33 1.02 7.01
CA ARG A 151 20.73 1.31 5.63
C ARG A 151 20.92 0.04 4.81
N THR A 152 21.62 -0.95 5.35
CA THR A 152 21.98 -2.18 4.63
C THR A 152 20.88 -3.24 4.67
N GLY A 153 20.04 -3.26 5.70
CA GLY A 153 18.99 -4.25 5.87
C GLY A 153 17.58 -3.74 5.56
N LEU A 154 17.17 -2.63 6.17
CA LEU A 154 15.78 -2.15 6.13
C LEU A 154 15.40 -1.61 4.75
N VAL A 155 16.26 -0.80 4.12
CA VAL A 155 16.00 -0.20 2.80
C VAL A 155 15.70 -1.25 1.72
N PRO A 156 16.59 -2.25 1.47
CA PRO A 156 16.31 -3.27 0.46
C PRO A 156 15.14 -4.19 0.84
N TYR A 157 14.90 -4.42 2.14
CA TYR A 157 13.75 -5.19 2.60
C TYR A 157 12.43 -4.46 2.28
N CYS A 158 12.36 -3.15 2.55
CA CYS A 158 11.22 -2.30 2.18
C CYS A 158 10.95 -2.32 0.67
N PHE A 159 11.98 -2.23 -0.18
CA PHE A 159 11.81 -2.33 -1.63
C PHE A 159 11.36 -3.72 -2.10
N THR A 160 11.73 -4.79 -1.39
CA THR A 160 11.29 -6.16 -1.71
C THR A 160 9.84 -6.39 -1.31
N LEU A 161 9.38 -5.78 -0.21
CA LEU A 161 7.98 -5.84 0.22
C LEU A 161 7.04 -5.11 -0.75
N MET A 162 7.53 -4.08 -1.43
CA MET A 162 6.75 -3.30 -2.39
C MET A 162 6.86 -3.89 -3.78
N GLN A 163 5.72 -4.34 -4.34
CA GLN A 163 5.70 -5.05 -5.63
C GLN A 163 6.07 -4.17 -6.84
N ASN A 164 6.09 -2.84 -6.72
CA ASN A 164 6.21 -1.91 -7.86
C ASN A 164 6.98 -0.60 -7.55
N VAL A 165 8.15 -0.64 -6.89
CA VAL A 165 8.96 0.60 -6.74
C VAL A 165 9.77 0.84 -8.02
N GLY A 166 9.50 1.94 -8.71
CA GLY A 166 10.15 2.27 -9.98
C GLY A 166 11.65 2.57 -9.83
N PRO A 167 12.47 2.39 -10.89
CA PRO A 167 13.91 2.64 -10.83
C PRO A 167 14.26 4.11 -10.53
N ALA A 168 13.40 5.06 -10.90
CA ALA A 168 13.57 6.48 -10.57
C ALA A 168 13.46 6.74 -9.05
N GLU A 169 12.46 6.17 -8.39
CA GLU A 169 12.27 6.29 -6.93
C GLU A 169 13.41 5.62 -6.15
N GLN A 170 13.89 4.46 -6.62
CA GLN A 170 15.05 3.79 -6.02
C GLN A 170 16.32 4.64 -6.13
N HIS A 171 16.53 5.29 -7.28
CA HIS A 171 17.67 6.18 -7.49
C HIS A 171 17.60 7.44 -6.61
N GLU A 172 16.42 8.05 -6.50
CA GLU A 172 16.21 9.23 -5.65
C GLU A 172 16.55 8.95 -4.18
N ILE A 173 16.07 7.81 -3.64
CA ILE A 173 16.42 7.40 -2.28
C ILE A 173 17.92 7.14 -2.15
N ALA A 174 18.55 6.47 -3.11
CA ALA A 174 19.98 6.20 -3.05
C ALA A 174 20.79 7.51 -2.94
N THR A 175 20.41 8.54 -3.70
CA THR A 175 21.04 9.87 -3.63
C THR A 175 20.80 10.54 -2.28
N GLN A 176 19.56 10.53 -1.77
CA GLN A 176 19.25 11.12 -0.46
C GLN A 176 19.95 10.39 0.70
N LEU A 177 20.07 9.06 0.60
CA LEU A 177 20.75 8.21 1.57
C LEU A 177 22.26 8.46 1.58
N ALA A 178 22.88 8.63 0.41
CA ALA A 178 24.29 9.00 0.30
C ALA A 178 24.57 10.40 0.87
N SER A 179 23.62 11.33 0.75
CA SER A 179 23.69 12.63 1.40
C SER A 179 23.59 12.51 2.91
N LEU A 180 22.65 11.70 3.42
CA LEU A 180 22.41 11.50 4.85
C LEU A 180 23.56 10.79 5.55
N GLU A 181 24.28 9.92 4.84
CA GLU A 181 25.47 9.26 5.37
C GLU A 181 26.60 10.26 5.66
N LYS A 182 26.85 11.18 4.73
CA LYS A 182 27.91 12.19 4.79
C LYS A 182 27.61 13.34 5.75
N ASP A 183 26.36 13.51 6.15
CA ASP A 183 25.95 14.52 7.12
C ASP A 183 26.58 14.25 8.50
N GLU A 184 26.99 15.28 9.23
CA GLU A 184 27.58 15.17 10.58
C GLU A 184 26.52 15.14 11.69
N THR A 185 25.23 15.10 11.31
CA THR A 185 24.12 15.01 12.27
C THR A 185 24.17 13.75 13.14
N ALA A 186 23.56 13.86 14.33
CA ALA A 186 23.45 12.76 15.27
C ALA A 186 22.81 11.53 14.64
N GLU A 187 23.32 10.34 14.96
CA GLU A 187 22.88 9.09 14.34
C GLU A 187 21.37 8.84 14.52
N ALA A 188 20.84 9.21 15.69
CA ALA A 188 19.42 9.17 16.01
C ALA A 188 18.56 10.00 15.03
N ILE A 189 19.09 11.12 14.52
CA ILE A 189 18.42 11.97 13.53
C ILE A 189 18.48 11.30 12.15
N LYS A 190 19.64 10.73 11.77
CA LYS A 190 19.79 9.99 10.51
C LYS A 190 18.81 8.82 10.41
N VAL A 191 18.64 8.06 11.48
CA VAL A 191 17.67 6.95 11.56
C VAL A 191 16.23 7.43 11.32
N ARG A 192 15.83 8.53 11.95
CA ARG A 192 14.49 9.10 11.79
C ARG A 192 14.27 9.67 10.40
N THR A 193 15.25 10.39 9.86
CA THR A 193 15.20 10.90 8.48
C THR A 193 15.07 9.76 7.48
N LEU A 194 15.85 8.68 7.64
CA LEU A 194 15.72 7.48 6.82
C LEU A 194 14.31 6.86 6.92
N GLY A 195 13.77 6.77 8.14
CA GLY A 195 12.40 6.30 8.35
C GLY A 195 11.35 7.15 7.63
N LEU A 196 11.47 8.48 7.68
CA LEU A 196 10.58 9.40 6.96
C LEU A 196 10.66 9.21 5.44
N LEU A 197 11.86 9.04 4.89
CA LEU A 197 12.06 8.79 3.46
C LEU A 197 11.39 7.48 3.02
N LEU A 198 11.62 6.39 3.77
CA LEU A 198 11.02 5.10 3.48
C LEU A 198 9.50 5.14 3.64
N MET A 199 8.98 5.81 4.67
CA MET A 199 7.54 5.94 4.91
C MET A 199 6.80 6.64 3.77
N ASN A 200 7.45 7.57 3.06
CA ASN A 200 6.85 8.23 1.90
C ASN A 200 6.66 7.28 0.72
N ILE A 201 7.50 6.25 0.58
CA ILE A 201 7.43 5.28 -0.52
C ILE A 201 6.56 4.10 -0.15
N VAL A 202 6.88 3.44 0.97
CA VAL A 202 6.22 2.17 1.33
C VAL A 202 4.96 2.37 2.16
N GLY A 203 4.77 3.58 2.72
CA GLY A 203 3.69 3.89 3.63
C GLY A 203 3.96 3.44 5.07
N ARG A 204 3.23 4.04 6.01
CA ARG A 204 3.41 3.83 7.46
C ARG A 204 3.30 2.36 7.88
N LYS A 205 2.29 1.65 7.37
CA LYS A 205 2.02 0.25 7.77
C LYS A 205 3.15 -0.67 7.31
N ALA A 206 3.57 -0.56 6.04
CA ALA A 206 4.64 -1.40 5.52
C ALA A 206 5.97 -1.13 6.21
N LEU A 207 6.30 0.15 6.48
CA LEU A 207 7.52 0.49 7.22
C LEU A 207 7.52 -0.07 8.64
N ARG A 208 6.39 0.06 9.37
CA ARG A 208 6.26 -0.52 10.71
C ARG A 208 6.49 -2.03 10.69
N THR A 209 5.79 -2.73 9.79
CA THR A 209 5.97 -4.18 9.62
C THR A 209 7.41 -4.53 9.26
N ALA A 210 8.05 -3.75 8.40
CA ALA A 210 9.43 -3.96 7.99
C ALA A 210 10.40 -3.85 9.17
N VAL A 211 10.23 -2.82 9.98
CA VAL A 211 11.03 -2.61 11.18
C VAL A 211 10.78 -3.72 12.20
N ASP A 212 9.53 -4.06 12.51
CA ASP A 212 9.22 -5.08 13.51
C ASP A 212 9.73 -6.47 13.10
N ASN A 213 9.71 -6.76 11.79
CA ASN A 213 10.29 -7.98 11.21
C ASN A 213 11.81 -8.03 11.31
N LEU A 214 12.49 -6.89 11.44
CA LEU A 214 13.95 -6.82 11.47
C LEU A 214 14.47 -6.27 12.81
N ARG A 215 13.60 -5.98 13.79
CA ARG A 215 13.93 -5.25 15.02
C ARG A 215 15.11 -5.85 15.78
N GLY A 216 15.14 -7.17 15.94
CA GLY A 216 16.25 -7.86 16.62
C GLY A 216 17.60 -7.78 15.89
N ALA A 217 17.60 -7.49 14.59
CA ALA A 217 18.80 -7.31 13.79
C ALA A 217 19.11 -5.86 13.43
N LEU A 218 18.14 -4.95 13.64
CA LEU A 218 18.28 -3.50 13.43
C LEU A 218 18.58 -2.75 14.73
N GLY A 219 18.27 -3.34 15.87
CA GLY A 219 18.53 -2.74 17.18
C GLY A 219 20.00 -2.42 17.39
N ARG A 220 20.27 -1.35 18.12
CA ARG A 220 21.55 -1.19 18.83
C ARG A 220 21.66 -2.34 19.85
N ASP A 221 22.84 -2.90 20.01
CA ASP A 221 23.08 -3.99 20.96
C ASP A 221 22.97 -3.47 22.40
N ASP A 222 21.73 -3.22 22.86
CA ASP A 222 21.38 -2.94 24.24
C ASP A 222 20.23 -3.87 24.65
N SER A 223 20.53 -4.71 25.63
CA SER A 223 19.62 -5.65 26.27
C SER A 223 18.36 -4.94 26.82
N GLY A 224 17.18 -5.35 26.37
CA GLY A 224 15.92 -4.88 26.93
C GLY A 224 14.70 -5.43 26.19
N THR A 225 14.14 -6.50 26.73
CA THR A 225 12.89 -7.18 26.34
C THR A 225 11.70 -6.22 26.25
N ASP A 226 10.91 -6.34 25.17
CA ASP A 226 9.45 -6.30 25.29
C ASP A 226 8.82 -7.09 24.12
N GLU A 227 8.49 -8.36 24.39
CA GLU A 227 7.68 -9.19 23.51
C GLU A 227 6.20 -8.86 23.72
N SER A 228 5.56 -8.27 22.72
CA SER A 228 4.10 -8.31 22.56
C SER A 228 3.80 -9.01 21.24
N LEU A 229 3.69 -10.33 21.29
CA LEU A 229 3.25 -11.20 20.19
C LEU A 229 1.74 -11.02 19.98
N GLY A 230 1.35 -10.56 18.78
CA GLY A 230 -0.03 -10.56 18.31
C GLY A 230 -0.49 -11.95 17.84
N ASP A 231 -1.82 -12.10 17.82
CA ASP A 231 -2.67 -13.28 17.59
C ASP A 231 -2.27 -14.17 16.38
N PRO A 232 -2.34 -15.53 16.46
CA PRO A 232 -1.85 -16.44 15.42
C PRO A 232 -2.69 -16.57 14.14
N ASP A 233 -3.90 -16.00 14.08
CA ASP A 233 -4.85 -16.29 13.00
C ASP A 233 -4.94 -15.24 11.88
N ASP A 234 -4.16 -14.16 11.94
CA ASP A 234 -4.15 -13.15 10.89
C ASP A 234 -3.21 -13.53 9.73
N ALA A 235 -3.77 -13.66 8.52
CA ALA A 235 -3.05 -13.85 7.25
C ALA A 235 -2.18 -12.63 6.82
N SER A 236 -1.61 -11.92 7.78
CA SER A 236 -0.80 -10.74 7.61
C SER A 236 0.65 -11.11 7.20
N PRO A 237 1.35 -10.22 6.47
CA PRO A 237 2.77 -10.40 6.17
C PRO A 237 3.66 -10.60 7.43
N ALA A 238 3.21 -10.11 8.59
CA ALA A 238 3.90 -10.27 9.87
C ALA A 238 3.85 -11.72 10.39
N ALA A 239 2.70 -12.38 10.28
CA ALA A 239 2.57 -13.79 10.65
C ALA A 239 3.47 -14.68 9.77
N ARG A 240 3.52 -14.42 8.46
CA ARG A 240 4.40 -15.15 7.52
C ARG A 240 5.88 -14.95 7.84
N ALA A 241 6.31 -13.73 8.17
CA ALA A 241 7.70 -13.46 8.54
C ALA A 241 8.08 -14.06 9.90
N ALA A 242 7.21 -13.96 10.91
CA ALA A 242 7.42 -14.59 12.21
C ALA A 242 7.50 -16.12 12.09
N PHE A 243 6.66 -16.71 11.24
CA PHE A 243 6.69 -18.12 10.90
C PHE A 243 8.03 -18.53 10.25
N VAL A 244 8.48 -17.82 9.21
CA VAL A 244 9.76 -18.09 8.55
C VAL A 244 10.93 -17.96 9.52
N ARG A 245 10.90 -16.95 10.40
CA ARG A 245 11.91 -16.77 11.46
C ARG A 245 11.95 -17.96 12.41
N ARG A 246 10.79 -18.47 12.82
CA ARG A 246 10.72 -19.67 13.69
C ARG A 246 11.19 -20.93 12.97
N ALA A 247 10.78 -21.12 11.72
CA ALA A 247 11.08 -22.32 10.94
C ALA A 247 12.57 -22.38 10.54
N MET A 248 13.09 -21.29 9.96
CA MET A 248 14.41 -21.24 9.33
C MET A 248 15.45 -20.47 10.15
N GLY A 249 15.08 -19.93 11.32
CA GLY A 249 16.00 -19.25 12.22
C GLY A 249 17.18 -20.14 12.63
N GLY A 250 18.39 -19.61 12.46
CA GLY A 250 19.66 -20.31 12.76
C GLY A 250 20.18 -21.21 11.63
N MET A 251 19.47 -21.34 10.51
CA MET A 251 19.95 -22.14 9.37
C MET A 251 20.98 -21.36 8.55
N PRO A 252 22.15 -21.94 8.22
CA PRO A 252 23.10 -21.32 7.29
C PRO A 252 22.49 -21.15 5.90
N PHE A 253 22.85 -20.08 5.18
CA PHE A 253 22.29 -19.84 3.85
C PHE A 253 22.56 -20.99 2.88
N ALA A 254 23.76 -21.58 2.90
CA ALA A 254 24.10 -22.74 2.07
C ALA A 254 23.18 -23.95 2.29
N THR A 255 22.75 -24.19 3.54
CA THR A 255 21.80 -25.25 3.89
C THR A 255 20.39 -24.89 3.43
N ALA A 256 20.00 -23.63 3.61
CA ALA A 256 18.70 -23.13 3.20
C ALA A 256 18.53 -23.13 1.67
N SER A 257 19.55 -22.69 0.92
CA SER A 257 19.50 -22.49 -0.53
C SER A 257 19.68 -23.76 -1.36
N GLY A 258 20.12 -24.86 -0.76
CA GLY A 258 20.31 -26.14 -1.44
C GLY A 258 19.38 -27.22 -0.87
N PRO A 259 19.83 -28.02 0.11
CA PRO A 259 19.08 -29.17 0.62
C PRO A 259 17.66 -28.81 1.10
N PHE A 260 17.49 -27.68 1.78
CA PHE A 260 16.19 -27.28 2.32
C PHE A 260 15.18 -26.93 1.23
N VAL A 261 15.58 -26.15 0.21
CA VAL A 261 14.72 -25.82 -0.94
C VAL A 261 14.31 -27.08 -1.69
N ILE A 262 15.27 -27.96 -2.00
CA ILE A 262 15.00 -29.22 -2.69
C ILE A 262 13.97 -30.05 -1.90
N TYR A 263 14.14 -30.11 -0.59
CA TYR A 263 13.23 -30.84 0.30
C TYR A 263 11.83 -30.21 0.33
N CYS A 264 11.71 -28.88 0.40
CA CYS A 264 10.43 -28.17 0.34
C CYS A 264 9.70 -28.40 -0.99
N LEU A 265 10.41 -28.32 -2.12
CA LEU A 265 9.84 -28.55 -3.44
C LEU A 265 9.40 -29.99 -3.65
N ALA A 266 10.15 -30.97 -3.11
CA ALA A 266 9.78 -32.38 -3.19
C ALA A 266 8.56 -32.74 -2.31
N MET A 267 8.33 -32.00 -1.22
CA MET A 267 7.15 -32.19 -0.36
C MET A 267 5.88 -31.55 -0.93
N ALA A 268 6.00 -30.56 -1.81
CA ALA A 268 4.86 -29.92 -2.46
C ALA A 268 4.44 -30.75 -3.69
N GLN A 269 3.20 -31.25 -3.68
CA GLN A 269 2.73 -32.20 -4.69
C GLN A 269 2.50 -31.57 -6.08
N ASP A 270 2.35 -30.24 -6.17
CA ASP A 270 2.06 -29.51 -7.42
C ASP A 270 2.80 -28.16 -7.49
N VAL A 271 4.13 -28.18 -7.66
CA VAL A 271 4.90 -26.95 -7.97
C VAL A 271 5.18 -26.90 -9.46
N ASP A 272 4.62 -25.90 -10.15
CA ASP A 272 4.88 -25.69 -11.58
C ASP A 272 6.34 -25.29 -11.86
N GLU A 273 6.78 -25.49 -13.11
CA GLU A 273 8.15 -25.18 -13.51
C GLU A 273 8.50 -23.68 -13.41
N GLU A 274 7.53 -22.78 -13.56
CA GLU A 274 7.76 -21.33 -13.47
C GLU A 274 8.09 -20.92 -12.03
N THR A 275 7.36 -21.46 -11.06
CA THR A 275 7.58 -21.29 -9.63
C THR A 275 8.96 -21.85 -9.21
N GLN A 276 9.35 -23.01 -9.72
CA GLN A 276 10.70 -23.57 -9.49
C GLN A 276 11.81 -22.67 -10.07
N ARG A 277 11.60 -22.13 -11.28
CA ARG A 277 12.53 -21.17 -11.90
C ARG A 277 12.59 -19.85 -11.12
N GLN A 278 11.48 -19.40 -10.53
CA GLN A 278 11.42 -18.19 -9.71
C GLN A 278 12.21 -18.36 -8.40
N VAL A 279 12.06 -19.49 -7.71
CA VAL A 279 12.85 -19.81 -6.50
C VAL A 279 14.34 -19.91 -6.84
N SER A 280 14.69 -20.55 -7.97
CA SER A 280 16.08 -20.67 -8.44
C SER A 280 16.72 -19.31 -8.76
N ARG A 281 15.97 -18.42 -9.43
CA ARG A 281 16.39 -17.02 -9.69
C ARG A 281 16.59 -16.26 -8.37
N THR A 282 15.71 -16.47 -7.40
CA THR A 282 15.81 -15.85 -6.08
C THR A 282 17.10 -16.28 -5.38
N ILE A 283 17.41 -17.59 -5.37
CA ILE A 283 18.65 -18.13 -4.79
C ILE A 283 19.88 -17.52 -5.47
N ALA A 284 19.94 -17.50 -6.80
CA ALA A 284 21.06 -16.92 -7.54
C ALA A 284 21.24 -15.42 -7.23
N SER A 285 20.13 -14.68 -7.16
CA SER A 285 20.15 -13.26 -6.84
C SER A 285 20.60 -12.98 -5.41
N LEU A 286 20.25 -13.84 -4.45
CA LEU A 286 20.66 -13.72 -3.04
C LEU A 286 22.12 -14.11 -2.84
N GLY A 287 22.60 -15.13 -3.56
CA GLY A 287 23.99 -15.56 -3.53
C GLY A 287 24.96 -14.46 -3.96
N ALA A 288 24.61 -13.71 -5.00
CA ALA A 288 25.43 -12.63 -5.55
C ALA A 288 25.42 -11.33 -4.72
N ARG A 289 24.50 -11.17 -3.76
CA ARG A 289 24.40 -9.95 -2.95
C ARG A 289 25.28 -10.02 -1.72
N ASP A 290 25.94 -8.91 -1.42
CA ASP A 290 26.66 -8.69 -0.17
C ASP A 290 25.66 -8.33 0.95
N MET A 291 25.18 -9.37 1.63
CA MET A 291 24.25 -9.26 2.75
C MET A 291 24.47 -10.43 3.71
N ALA A 292 24.13 -10.25 4.98
CA ALA A 292 24.28 -11.29 5.98
C ALA A 292 23.44 -12.54 5.66
N ASP A 293 24.00 -13.72 5.92
CA ASP A 293 23.39 -15.01 5.58
C ASP A 293 21.98 -15.18 6.17
N TRP A 294 21.75 -14.70 7.39
CA TRP A 294 20.44 -14.78 8.02
C TRP A 294 19.37 -13.96 7.26
N VAL A 295 19.76 -12.85 6.60
CA VAL A 295 18.85 -12.05 5.75
C VAL A 295 18.51 -12.84 4.48
N LYS A 296 19.51 -13.46 3.85
CA LYS A 296 19.30 -14.31 2.67
C LYS A 296 18.33 -15.45 2.98
N VAL A 297 18.46 -16.05 4.16
CA VAL A 297 17.58 -17.13 4.66
C VAL A 297 16.15 -16.64 4.88
N GLN A 298 15.95 -15.43 5.43
CA GLN A 298 14.60 -14.87 5.60
C GLN A 298 13.92 -14.55 4.26
N VAL A 299 14.64 -13.94 3.32
CA VAL A 299 14.10 -13.61 1.99
C VAL A 299 13.77 -14.89 1.22
N LEU A 300 14.67 -15.89 1.26
CA LEU A 300 14.43 -17.19 0.66
C LEU A 300 13.22 -17.90 1.30
N GLY A 301 13.10 -17.87 2.62
CA GLY A 301 11.98 -18.49 3.32
C GLY A 301 10.62 -17.88 2.97
N LEU A 302 10.55 -16.56 2.76
CA LEU A 302 9.32 -15.92 2.27
C LEU A 302 8.98 -16.35 0.83
N ALA A 303 9.98 -16.42 -0.05
CA ALA A 303 9.79 -16.92 -1.40
C ALA A 303 9.30 -18.38 -1.40
N LEU A 304 9.82 -19.22 -0.50
CA LEU A 304 9.36 -20.60 -0.33
C LEU A 304 7.94 -20.66 0.23
N VAL A 305 7.57 -19.84 1.22
CA VAL A 305 6.19 -19.79 1.73
C VAL A 305 5.20 -19.34 0.64
N GLN A 306 5.63 -18.55 -0.34
CA GLN A 306 4.82 -18.23 -1.52
C GLN A 306 4.73 -19.39 -2.51
N ALA A 307 5.84 -20.10 -2.73
CA ALA A 307 5.94 -21.19 -3.69
C ALA A 307 5.26 -22.50 -3.24
N VAL A 308 5.44 -22.90 -1.98
CA VAL A 308 5.01 -24.20 -1.45
C VAL A 308 4.01 -24.12 -0.28
N GLY A 309 3.75 -22.91 0.22
CA GLY A 309 2.90 -22.69 1.38
C GLY A 309 3.62 -22.82 2.73
N ALA A 310 3.02 -22.26 3.78
CA ALA A 310 3.59 -22.26 5.12
C ALA A 310 3.64 -23.67 5.73
N GLU A 311 2.59 -24.48 5.54
CA GLU A 311 2.51 -25.86 6.06
C GLU A 311 3.68 -26.73 5.59
N VAL A 312 3.98 -26.72 4.29
CA VAL A 312 5.07 -27.51 3.69
C VAL A 312 6.43 -27.05 4.23
N LEU A 313 6.65 -25.73 4.28
CA LEU A 313 7.90 -25.17 4.81
C LEU A 313 8.10 -25.48 6.30
N GLY A 314 7.03 -25.46 7.08
CA GLY A 314 7.05 -25.80 8.51
C GLY A 314 7.36 -27.28 8.73
N ALA A 315 6.66 -28.15 8.02
CA ALA A 315 6.92 -29.59 8.05
C ALA A 315 8.36 -29.91 7.63
N ALA A 316 8.85 -29.26 6.57
CA ALA A 316 10.24 -29.40 6.11
C ALA A 316 11.27 -29.01 7.17
N ALA A 317 11.06 -27.87 7.83
CA ALA A 317 11.93 -27.39 8.90
C ALA A 317 11.95 -28.34 10.11
N VAL A 318 10.80 -28.89 10.50
CA VAL A 318 10.71 -29.85 11.62
C VAL A 318 11.39 -31.17 11.26
N SER A 319 11.17 -31.71 10.06
CA SER A 319 11.77 -32.97 9.60
C SER A 319 13.30 -32.90 9.54
N LEU A 320 13.85 -31.80 9.01
CA LEU A 320 15.30 -31.58 8.95
C LEU A 320 15.93 -31.39 10.33
N ARG A 321 15.24 -30.74 11.27
CA ARG A 321 15.70 -30.61 12.67
C ARG A 321 15.66 -31.94 13.43
N ARG A 322 14.74 -32.83 13.09
CA ARG A 322 14.57 -34.15 13.73
C ARG A 322 15.34 -35.28 13.02
N GLY A 323 15.98 -35.01 11.88
CA GLY A 323 16.69 -36.02 11.08
C GLY A 323 15.79 -37.15 10.55
N SER A 324 14.48 -36.91 10.44
CA SER A 324 13.49 -37.94 10.06
C SER A 324 12.96 -37.66 8.64
N PRO A 325 12.88 -38.66 7.73
CA PRO A 325 12.23 -38.49 6.43
C PRO A 325 10.71 -38.22 6.61
N PRO A 326 10.04 -37.59 5.63
CA PRO A 326 8.65 -37.21 5.79
C PRO A 326 7.76 -38.45 5.91
N PRO A 327 6.58 -38.36 6.57
CA PRO A 327 5.59 -39.42 6.49
C PRO A 327 5.16 -39.54 5.02
N GLY A 328 5.63 -40.60 4.37
CA GLY A 328 5.34 -40.86 2.97
C GLY A 328 3.84 -40.90 2.74
N GLY A 329 3.37 -40.13 1.75
CA GLY A 329 2.09 -40.39 1.10
C GLY A 329 2.17 -41.78 0.48
N GLY A 330 1.71 -42.78 1.22
CA GLY A 330 1.47 -44.10 0.67
C GLY A 330 0.35 -44.02 -0.37
N PRO A 331 0.43 -44.80 -1.46
CA PRO A 331 -0.63 -44.85 -2.46
C PRO A 331 -1.92 -45.32 -1.77
N SER A 332 -3.03 -44.65 -2.07
CA SER A 332 -4.38 -45.12 -1.74
C SER A 332 -4.59 -46.48 -2.40
N GLY A 333 -4.29 -47.54 -1.67
CA GLY A 333 -4.57 -48.91 -2.05
C GLY A 333 -6.08 -49.13 -2.09
N GLY A 334 -6.66 -48.99 -3.28
CA GLY A 334 -7.90 -49.67 -3.62
C GLY A 334 -7.62 -51.17 -3.60
N GLY A 335 -7.93 -51.82 -2.48
CA GLY A 335 -7.81 -53.27 -2.35
C GLY A 335 -8.88 -53.98 -3.20
N PRO A 336 -8.57 -55.13 -3.81
CA PRO A 336 -9.58 -56.03 -4.32
C PRO A 336 -10.09 -56.92 -3.18
N SER A 337 -11.37 -56.76 -2.84
CA SER A 337 -12.10 -57.70 -1.99
C SER A 337 -12.57 -58.89 -2.81
N GLY A 338 -12.03 -60.06 -2.51
CA GLY A 338 -12.81 -61.27 -2.23
C GLY A 338 -13.48 -62.03 -3.38
N GLY A 339 -12.95 -63.23 -3.64
CA GLY A 339 -13.74 -64.46 -3.54
C GLY A 339 -14.44 -64.96 -4.80
N GLY A 340 -14.03 -66.13 -5.28
CA GLY A 340 -14.79 -66.90 -6.26
C GLY A 340 -14.05 -68.15 -6.72
N ALA A 341 -14.44 -69.29 -6.16
CA ALA A 341 -13.95 -70.62 -6.49
C ALA A 341 -14.31 -71.07 -7.92
N GLY A 342 -13.57 -72.07 -8.43
CA GLY A 342 -14.13 -73.05 -9.36
C GLY A 342 -13.24 -73.44 -10.54
N SER A 343 -12.80 -74.71 -10.52
CA SER A 343 -12.81 -75.68 -11.64
C SER A 343 -12.10 -75.29 -12.95
N ALA A 344 -11.01 -75.96 -13.33
CA ALA A 344 -10.95 -77.24 -14.08
C ALA A 344 -11.04 -77.06 -15.62
N GLU A 345 -10.24 -77.88 -16.33
CA GLU A 345 -10.19 -78.06 -17.80
C GLU A 345 -9.58 -76.88 -18.58
N GLY A 346 -8.71 -77.03 -19.59
CA GLY A 346 -8.45 -78.09 -20.54
C GLY A 346 -8.24 -77.42 -21.92
N GLN A 347 -7.39 -78.00 -22.80
CA GLN A 347 -7.10 -77.59 -24.20
C GLN A 347 -6.24 -76.31 -24.39
N ALA A 348 -5.08 -76.35 -25.07
CA ALA A 348 -4.72 -76.83 -26.42
C ALA A 348 -5.20 -75.92 -27.56
N ASP A 349 -4.38 -75.89 -28.62
CA ASP A 349 -4.43 -75.11 -29.87
C ASP A 349 -4.00 -73.63 -29.77
N SER A 350 -2.93 -73.13 -30.42
CA SER A 350 -2.33 -73.29 -31.77
C SER A 350 -2.57 -72.05 -32.63
N LEU A 351 -1.51 -71.69 -33.37
CA LEU A 351 -1.48 -70.99 -34.67
C LEU A 351 -1.60 -69.44 -34.75
N THR A 352 -0.53 -68.88 -35.34
CA THR A 352 -0.46 -67.82 -36.39
C THR A 352 -1.06 -66.44 -36.07
N MET A 353 -0.44 -65.31 -36.38
CA MET A 353 0.46 -64.94 -37.46
C MET A 353 1.22 -63.66 -37.05
#